data_AF-A0A7S0BF50-F1
#
_entry.id   AF-A0A7S0BF50-F1
#
_cell.length_a   1.000
_cell.length_b   1.000
_cell.length_c   1.000
_cell.angle_alpha   90.00
_cell.angle_beta   90.00
_cell.angle_gamma   90.00
#
_symmetry.space_group_name_H-M   'P 1'
#
loop_
_entity.id
_entity.type
_entity.pdbx_description
1 polymer ?
#
loop_
_entity_poly.entity_id
_entity_poly.type
_entity_poly.pdbx_seq_one_letter_code
_entity_poly.pdbx_strand_id
1 'polypeptide(L)'
;MDEANNWGLSIAELSRSVAESRAKGIQPRAIVIINPGNPTGQCLTEENMQEIVRYCKQERLVIFADEVYQTNVYLPSQKFVSFRKVILDMGKAAEDVELLSFHTVSKGAVGECGRRGAYVECL
;
A
#
# COMPACT_ATOMS: atom_id res chain seq x y z
N MET A 1 5.98 8.16 -7.69
CA MET A 1 7.01 7.67 -6.75
C MET A 1 8.18 8.63 -6.82
N ASP A 2 8.84 8.88 -5.70
CA ASP A 2 9.96 9.82 -5.61
C ASP A 2 11.29 9.05 -5.52
N GLU A 3 12.02 8.98 -6.63
CA GLU A 3 13.32 8.29 -6.72
C GLU A 3 14.36 8.89 -5.75
N ALA A 4 14.32 10.20 -5.52
CA ALA A 4 15.25 10.88 -4.62
C ALA A 4 14.97 10.57 -3.13
N ASN A 5 13.75 10.15 -2.79
CA ASN A 5 13.34 9.72 -1.45
C ASN A 5 13.08 8.21 -1.39
N ASN A 6 14.01 7.41 -1.92
CA ASN A 6 13.98 5.95 -1.80
C ASN A 6 12.68 5.32 -2.35
N TRP A 7 12.14 5.89 -3.43
CA TRP A 7 10.88 5.46 -4.06
C TRP A 7 9.65 5.56 -3.15
N GLY A 8 9.73 6.41 -2.12
CA GLY A 8 8.61 6.74 -1.25
C GLY A 8 7.43 7.31 -2.04
N LEU A 9 6.24 7.14 -1.49
CA LEU A 9 5.03 7.65 -2.09
C LEU A 9 4.78 9.07 -1.57
N SER A 10 4.84 10.04 -2.49
CA SER A 10 4.62 11.46 -2.20
C SER A 10 3.13 11.79 -2.15
N ILE A 11 2.64 12.24 -0.99
CA ILE A 11 1.25 12.69 -0.81
C ILE A 11 0.92 13.88 -1.73
N ALA A 12 1.89 14.77 -1.98
CA ALA A 12 1.71 15.89 -2.90
C ALA A 12 1.42 15.41 -4.33
N GLU A 13 2.13 14.38 -4.78
CA GLU A 13 1.92 13.80 -6.10
C GLU A 13 0.58 13.04 -6.19
N LEU A 14 0.17 12.33 -5.13
CA LEU A 14 -1.17 11.75 -5.05
C LEU A 14 -2.26 12.81 -5.13
N SER A 15 -2.10 13.91 -4.37
CA SER A 15 -3.02 15.04 -4.35
C SER A 15 -3.18 15.64 -5.74
N ARG A 16 -2.06 15.89 -6.44
CA ARG A 16 -2.05 16.37 -7.82
C ARG A 16 -2.80 15.41 -8.75
N SER A 17 -2.49 14.11 -8.69
CA SER A 17 -3.10 13.10 -9.57
C SER A 17 -4.61 12.94 -9.37
N VAL A 18 -5.08 12.94 -8.11
CA VAL A 18 -6.51 12.88 -7.78
C VAL A 18 -7.23 14.15 -8.26
N ALA A 19 -6.65 15.33 -8.01
CA ALA A 19 -7.21 16.61 -8.44
C ALA A 19 -7.34 16.70 -9.97
N GLU A 20 -6.30 16.32 -10.72
CA GLU A 20 -6.32 16.30 -12.18
C GLU A 20 -7.37 15.34 -12.75
N SER A 21 -7.54 14.17 -12.11
CA SER A 21 -8.58 13.21 -12.51
C SER A 21 -9.98 13.80 -12.31
N ARG A 22 -10.22 14.44 -11.16
CA ARG A 22 -11.50 15.11 -10.87
C ARG A 22 -11.79 16.28 -11.79
N ALA A 23 -10.78 17.07 -12.16
CA ALA A 23 -10.93 18.14 -13.13
C ALA A 23 -11.38 17.64 -14.51
N LYS A 24 -11.08 16.37 -14.85
CA LYS A 24 -11.54 15.69 -16.07
C LYS A 24 -12.90 15.00 -15.90
N GLY A 25 -13.59 15.19 -14.78
CA GLY A 25 -14.87 14.53 -14.45
C GLY A 25 -14.74 13.05 -14.04
N ILE A 26 -13.51 12.57 -13.80
CA ILE A 26 -13.27 11.21 -13.31
C ILE A 26 -13.26 11.24 -11.79
N GLN A 27 -13.97 10.33 -11.14
CA GLN A 27 -13.98 10.21 -9.69
C GLN A 27 -13.15 8.98 -9.26
N PRO A 28 -11.87 9.16 -8.85
CA PRO A 28 -11.09 8.07 -8.27
C PRO A 28 -11.80 7.48 -7.06
N ARG A 29 -11.79 6.15 -6.96
CA ARG A 29 -12.45 5.38 -5.89
C ARG A 29 -11.50 4.54 -5.04
N ALA A 30 -10.30 4.29 -5.54
CA ALA A 30 -9.34 3.42 -4.91
C ALA A 30 -7.91 3.83 -5.26
N ILE A 31 -6.98 3.38 -4.42
CA ILE A 31 -5.56 3.37 -4.69
C ILE A 31 -5.02 1.95 -4.57
N VAL A 32 -4.12 1.58 -5.46
CA VAL A 32 -3.36 0.33 -5.38
C VAL A 32 -1.95 0.65 -4.93
N ILE A 33 -1.50 -0.03 -3.87
CA ILE A 33 -0.18 0.14 -3.28
C ILE A 33 0.52 -1.21 -3.30
N ILE A 34 1.71 -1.25 -3.87
CA ILE A 34 2.54 -2.46 -3.94
C ILE A 34 3.67 -2.31 -2.93
N ASN A 35 3.64 -3.10 -1.85
CA ASN A 35 4.58 -2.99 -0.73
C ASN A 35 4.88 -4.38 -0.12
N PRO A 36 6.11 -4.90 -0.19
CA PRO A 36 7.29 -4.33 -0.86
C PRO A 36 7.10 -4.17 -2.37
N GLY A 37 7.64 -3.08 -2.92
CA GLY A 37 7.37 -2.66 -4.29
C GLY A 37 8.02 -3.54 -5.36
N ASN A 38 7.36 -3.64 -6.50
CA ASN A 38 7.82 -4.34 -7.69
C ASN A 38 7.67 -3.40 -8.90
N PRO A 39 8.72 -3.13 -9.70
CA PRO A 39 10.06 -3.73 -9.72
C PRO A 39 11.09 -3.09 -8.80
N THR A 40 10.72 -2.04 -8.08
CA THR A 40 11.63 -1.12 -7.37
C THR A 40 12.19 -1.67 -6.05
N GLY A 41 11.57 -2.68 -5.43
CA GLY A 41 12.08 -3.37 -4.24
C GLY A 41 12.03 -2.55 -2.93
N GLN A 42 11.42 -1.37 -2.95
CA GLN A 42 11.29 -0.50 -1.77
C GLN A 42 10.28 -1.04 -0.77
N CYS A 43 10.56 -0.85 0.51
CA CYS A 43 9.58 -0.98 1.58
C CYS A 43 9.17 0.42 2.03
N LEU A 44 7.87 0.68 2.10
CA LEU A 44 7.34 1.90 2.69
C LEU A 44 7.66 1.93 4.20
N THR A 45 7.99 3.11 4.72
CA THR A 45 8.10 3.30 6.17
C THR A 45 6.72 3.41 6.79
N GLU A 46 6.61 3.09 8.08
CA GLU A 46 5.35 3.16 8.79
C GLU A 46 4.78 4.59 8.79
N GLU A 47 5.64 5.61 8.91
CA GLU A 47 5.23 7.01 8.86
C GLU A 47 4.60 7.36 7.51
N ASN A 48 5.21 6.93 6.40
CA ASN A 48 4.65 7.18 5.08
C ASN A 48 3.33 6.40 4.86
N MET A 49 3.22 5.17 5.38
CA MET A 49 1.96 4.43 5.36
C MET A 49 0.86 5.16 6.13
N GLN A 50 1.16 5.73 7.30
CA GLN A 50 0.19 6.52 8.07
C GLN A 50 -0.27 7.76 7.31
N GLU A 51 0.64 8.45 6.62
CA GLU A 51 0.29 9.60 5.76
C GLU A 51 -0.65 9.18 4.62
N ILE A 52 -0.39 8.04 3.98
CA ILE A 52 -1.25 7.49 2.92
C ILE A 52 -2.63 7.15 3.47
N VAL A 53 -2.70 6.51 4.64
CA VAL A 53 -3.98 6.15 5.28
C VAL A 53 -4.81 7.40 5.59
N ARG A 54 -4.20 8.45 6.15
CA ARG A 54 -4.89 9.73 6.41
C ARG A 54 -5.42 10.36 5.12
N TYR A 55 -4.60 10.35 4.07
CA TYR A 55 -5.00 10.90 2.77
C TYR A 55 -6.16 10.11 2.14
N CYS A 56 -6.09 8.78 2.15
CA CYS A 56 -7.16 7.93 1.62
C CYS A 56 -8.48 8.10 2.38
N LYS A 57 -8.41 8.28 3.71
CA LYS A 57 -9.58 8.62 4.53
C LYS A 57 -10.21 9.94 4.08
N GLN A 58 -9.41 10.99 3.93
CA GLN A 58 -9.87 12.32 3.51
C GLN A 58 -10.52 12.28 2.12
N GLU A 59 -9.92 11.52 1.19
CA GLU A 59 -10.35 11.44 -0.19
C GLU A 59 -11.41 10.36 -0.46
N ARG A 60 -11.77 9.57 0.56
CA ARG A 60 -12.67 8.39 0.48
C ARG A 60 -12.23 7.41 -0.60
N LEU A 61 -10.95 7.03 -0.53
CA LEU A 61 -10.33 6.05 -1.41
C LEU A 61 -10.16 4.72 -0.68
N VAL A 62 -10.62 3.64 -1.30
CA VAL A 62 -10.34 2.27 -0.83
C VAL A 62 -8.87 1.95 -1.05
N ILE A 63 -8.21 1.36 -0.06
CA ILE A 63 -6.82 0.93 -0.16
C ILE A 63 -6.77 -0.53 -0.63
N PHE A 64 -6.09 -0.77 -1.75
CA PHE A 64 -5.73 -2.11 -2.22
C PHE A 64 -4.24 -2.32 -1.96
N ALA A 65 -3.91 -3.04 -0.89
CA ALA A 65 -2.53 -3.31 -0.48
C ALA A 65 -2.05 -4.65 -1.06
N ASP A 66 -1.26 -4.59 -2.14
CA ASP A 66 -0.55 -5.74 -2.69
C ASP A 66 0.71 -6.01 -1.87
N GLU A 67 0.60 -6.97 -0.93
CA GLU A 67 1.62 -7.34 0.05
C GLU A 67 2.18 -8.74 -0.24
N VAL A 68 2.20 -9.15 -1.53
CA VAL A 68 2.66 -10.49 -1.95
C VAL A 68 4.16 -10.72 -1.69
N TYR A 69 4.96 -9.66 -1.62
CA TYR A 69 6.40 -9.72 -1.37
C TYR A 69 6.76 -9.55 0.12
N GLN A 70 5.80 -9.64 1.04
CA GLN A 70 6.01 -9.37 2.48
C GLN A 70 7.16 -10.16 3.13
N THR A 71 7.53 -11.33 2.60
CA THR A 71 8.67 -12.15 3.07
C THR A 71 10.00 -11.86 2.36
N ASN A 72 10.02 -11.00 1.34
CA ASN A 72 11.19 -10.70 0.50
C ASN A 72 11.85 -9.36 0.88
N VAL A 73 12.07 -9.14 2.17
CA VAL A 73 12.78 -7.95 2.67
C VAL A 73 14.22 -8.33 3.01
N TYR A 74 15.18 -7.80 2.26
CA TYR A 74 16.59 -8.23 2.33
C TYR A 74 17.51 -7.26 3.08
N LEU A 75 17.11 -5.98 3.19
CA LEU A 75 17.91 -4.97 3.88
C LEU A 75 17.65 -5.05 5.39
N PRO A 76 18.68 -5.22 6.25
CA PRO A 76 18.48 -5.32 7.70
C PRO A 76 17.82 -4.08 8.33
N SER A 77 17.97 -2.92 7.70
CA SER A 77 17.35 -1.66 8.11
C SER A 77 15.87 -1.55 7.74
N GLN A 78 15.35 -2.44 6.89
CA GLN A 78 13.96 -2.45 6.47
C GLN A 78 13.22 -3.62 7.12
N LYS A 79 11.96 -3.37 7.48
CA LYS A 79 11.02 -4.39 7.93
C LYS A 79 9.72 -4.21 7.20
N PHE A 80 9.11 -5.31 6.81
CA PHE A 80 7.74 -5.27 6.31
C PHE A 80 6.79 -4.89 7.45
N VAL A 81 5.92 -3.91 7.18
CA VAL A 81 4.77 -3.55 8.00
C VAL A 81 3.55 -3.62 7.10
N SER A 82 2.49 -4.30 7.54
CA SER A 82 1.26 -4.40 6.75
C SER A 82 0.37 -3.17 6.94
N PHE A 83 -0.37 -2.79 5.89
CA PHE A 83 -1.36 -1.72 5.97
C PHE A 83 -2.41 -1.99 7.05
N ARG A 84 -2.79 -3.27 7.22
CA ARG A 84 -3.70 -3.69 8.28
C ARG A 84 -3.18 -3.32 9.67
N LYS A 85 -1.90 -3.59 9.95
CA LYS A 85 -1.28 -3.21 11.23
C LYS A 85 -1.32 -1.70 11.42
N VAL A 86 -0.89 -0.94 10.41
CA VAL A 86 -0.87 0.54 10.47
C VAL A 86 -2.25 1.13 10.74
N ILE A 87 -3.29 0.67 10.02
CA ILE A 87 -4.66 1.16 10.20
C ILE A 87 -5.15 0.89 11.63
N LEU A 88 -4.90 -0.32 12.16
CA LEU A 88 -5.32 -0.65 13.52
C LEU A 88 -4.57 0.12 14.59
N ASP A 89 -3.26 0.30 14.43
CA ASP A 89 -2.44 1.07 15.37
C ASP A 89 -2.82 2.56 15.38
N MET A 90 -3.28 3.10 14.25
CA MET A 90 -3.79 4.48 14.15
C MET A 90 -5.14 4.69 14.86
N GLY A 91 -5.88 3.62 15.15
CA GLY A 91 -7.17 3.67 15.84
C GLY A 91 -8.16 4.65 15.18
N LYS A 92 -8.73 5.58 15.97
CA LYS A 92 -9.71 6.57 15.48
C LYS A 92 -9.22 7.42 14.31
N ALA A 93 -7.91 7.64 14.19
CA ALA A 93 -7.35 8.41 13.07
C ALA A 93 -7.59 7.71 11.72
N ALA A 94 -7.67 6.38 11.70
CA ALA A 94 -7.94 5.56 10.52
C ALA A 94 -9.33 4.89 10.54
N GLU A 95 -10.23 5.33 11.42
CA GLU A 95 -11.63 4.87 11.44
C GLU A 95 -12.28 5.06 10.07
N ASP A 96 -13.09 4.09 9.66
CA ASP A 96 -13.80 4.01 8.37
C ASP A 96 -12.91 3.94 7.11
N VAL A 97 -11.60 3.66 7.25
CA VAL A 97 -10.75 3.36 6.10
C VAL A 97 -11.00 1.93 5.62
N GLU A 98 -11.42 1.81 4.37
CA GLU A 98 -11.63 0.52 3.70
C GLU A 98 -10.30 -0.04 3.17
N LEU A 99 -9.98 -1.28 3.53
CA LEU A 99 -8.76 -1.98 3.10
C LEU A 99 -9.07 -3.33 2.47
N LEU A 100 -8.38 -3.63 1.37
CA LEU A 100 -8.22 -4.97 0.81
C LEU A 100 -6.71 -5.30 0.78
N SER A 101 -6.25 -6.19 1.65
CA SER A 101 -4.86 -6.68 1.65
C SER A 101 -4.76 -8.02 0.91
N PHE A 102 -3.82 -8.12 -0.01
CA PHE A 102 -3.62 -9.27 -0.88
C PHE A 102 -2.35 -10.03 -0.51
N HIS A 103 -2.45 -11.35 -0.48
CA HIS A 103 -1.28 -12.23 -0.36
C HIS A 103 -1.41 -13.47 -1.24
N THR A 104 -0.27 -14.06 -1.61
CA THR A 104 -0.19 -15.25 -2.46
C THR A 104 0.95 -16.16 -2.03
N VAL A 105 0.77 -17.47 -2.22
CA VAL A 105 1.84 -18.47 -2.04
C VAL A 105 2.86 -18.49 -3.19
N SER A 106 2.65 -17.67 -4.23
CA SER A 106 3.47 -17.70 -5.45
C SER A 106 4.81 -16.95 -5.35
N LYS A 107 4.98 -16.11 -4.33
CA LYS A 107 6.18 -15.29 -4.09
C LYS A 107 6.83 -15.69 -2.76
N GLY A 108 8.00 -15.15 -2.43
CA GLY A 108 8.75 -15.56 -1.25
C GLY A 108 9.74 -16.69 -1.49
N ALA A 109 10.54 -17.00 -0.46
CA ALA A 109 11.56 -18.06 -0.50
C ALA A 109 10.98 -19.46 -0.71
N VAL A 110 9.69 -19.65 -0.38
CA VAL A 110 8.96 -20.92 -0.55
C VAL A 110 8.19 -20.96 -1.88
N GLY A 111 8.14 -19.86 -2.64
CA GLY A 111 7.20 -19.59 -3.73
C GLY A 111 6.76 -20.81 -4.57
N GLU A 112 5.48 -21.14 -4.48
CA GLU A 112 4.86 -22.32 -5.13
C GLU A 112 3.88 -21.88 -6.22
N CYS A 113 4.38 -21.17 -7.24
CA CYS A 113 3.54 -20.54 -8.27
C CYS A 113 2.61 -21.53 -9.02
N GLY A 114 2.95 -22.82 -9.07
CA GLY A 114 2.11 -23.87 -9.65
C GLY A 114 0.83 -24.18 -8.86
N ARG A 115 0.78 -23.86 -7.55
CA ARG A 115 -0.38 -24.15 -6.69
C ARG A 115 -1.49 -23.11 -6.75
N ARG A 116 -1.19 -21.91 -7.27
CA ARG A 116 -2.17 -20.81 -7.50
C ARG A 116 -3.04 -20.48 -6.26
N GLY A 117 -2.44 -20.49 -5.07
CA GLY A 117 -3.08 -20.11 -3.81
C GLY A 117 -2.93 -18.60 -3.52
N ALA A 118 -4.00 -17.99 -3.04
CA ALA A 118 -4.02 -16.60 -2.58
C ALA A 118 -5.16 -16.38 -1.58
N TYR A 119 -5.06 -15.30 -0.80
CA TYR A 119 -6.16 -14.80 0.02
C TYR A 119 -6.25 -13.28 -0.07
N VAL A 120 -7.42 -12.77 0.30
CA VAL A 120 -7.68 -11.34 0.49
C VAL A 120 -8.26 -11.16 1.88
N GLU A 121 -7.71 -10.22 2.63
CA GLU A 121 -8.29 -9.76 3.90
C GLU A 121 -8.96 -8.41 3.69
N CYS A 122 -10.16 -8.24 4.25
CA CYS A 122 -10.92 -7.00 4.20
C CYS A 122 -10.98 -6.37 5.60
N LEU A 123 -10.78 -5.06 5.67
CA LEU A 123 -11.05 -4.24 6.86
C LEU A 123 -12.05 -3.13 6.53
#